data_AF-A0A1G1L8D3-F1
#
_entry.id   AF-A0A1G1L8D3-F1
#
_cell.length_a   1.000
_cell.length_b   1.000
_cell.length_c   1.000
_cell.angle_alpha   90.00
_cell.angle_beta   90.00
_cell.angle_gamma   90.00
#
_symmetry.space_group_name_H-M   'P 1'
#
loop_
_entity.id
_entity.type
_entity.pdbx_description
1 polymer ?
#
loop_
_entity_poly.entity_id
_entity_poly.type
_entity_poly.pdbx_seq_one_letter_code
_entity_poly.pdbx_strand_id
1 'polypeptide(L)'
;MAVDNTRGYVYVVDSANFRIQKFDRSGEFIMAWGSFGNADGQLYFARGIAVDENDGAVYVVDMGNHRIQKFDTSTNFLPQLLGKWGTKGQEPGQLWNPWGVTVDQYGFVYVTDTGNHRIQKFDRDGNFETQWGGFGGGRGQCNFPYGIAVDHRGAIFVLDSSNFRVQQFMTADEGELQLREQAEVSESESSALEEKKTILQDAPGTHLWSMPKQ
;
A
#
# COMPACT_ATOMS: atom_id res chain seq x y z
N MET A 1 0.55 9.66 8.57
CA MET A 1 0.71 9.08 9.92
C MET A 1 0.99 7.60 9.74
N ALA A 2 1.83 7.02 10.61
CA ALA A 2 2.05 5.59 10.71
C ALA A 2 1.87 5.18 12.17
N VAL A 3 1.53 3.90 12.40
CA VAL A 3 1.36 3.33 13.73
C VAL A 3 2.30 2.13 13.83
N ASP A 4 3.10 2.11 14.89
CA ASP A 4 3.85 0.93 15.30
C ASP A 4 3.00 0.19 16.33
N ASN A 5 2.35 -0.88 15.89
CA ASN A 5 1.46 -1.62 16.74
C ASN A 5 2.20 -2.41 17.81
N THR A 6 3.36 -2.93 17.46
CA THR A 6 4.17 -3.77 18.34
C THR A 6 4.69 -2.99 19.55
N ARG A 7 5.20 -1.77 19.32
CA ARG A 7 5.82 -0.92 20.36
C ARG A 7 4.87 0.16 20.90
N GLY A 8 3.73 0.35 20.25
CA GLY A 8 2.69 1.28 20.70
C GLY A 8 3.02 2.74 20.50
N TYR A 9 3.56 3.07 19.33
CA TYR A 9 3.88 4.44 18.94
C TYR A 9 3.09 4.90 17.73
N VAL A 10 2.84 6.20 17.65
CA VAL A 10 2.23 6.85 16.50
C VAL A 10 3.21 7.88 15.96
N TYR A 11 3.44 7.85 14.65
CA TYR A 11 4.33 8.77 13.96
C TYR A 11 3.57 9.67 13.00
N VAL A 12 3.75 10.98 13.13
CA VAL A 12 3.06 11.99 12.33
C VAL A 12 4.09 12.80 11.57
N VAL A 13 3.88 12.92 10.26
CA VAL A 13 4.64 13.84 9.41
C VAL A 13 4.01 15.21 9.55
N ASP A 14 4.75 16.14 10.16
CA ASP A 14 4.37 17.53 10.33
C ASP A 14 5.01 18.35 9.19
N SER A 15 4.49 18.14 7.98
CA SER A 15 5.13 18.55 6.72
C SER A 15 5.50 20.04 6.66
N ALA A 16 4.63 20.92 7.15
CA ALA A 16 4.83 22.36 7.10
C ALA A 16 5.92 22.85 8.06
N ASN A 17 6.21 22.04 9.10
CA ASN A 17 7.27 22.30 10.07
C ASN A 17 8.52 21.45 9.82
N PHE A 18 8.59 20.73 8.68
CA PHE A 18 9.75 19.96 8.24
C PHE A 18 10.27 18.95 9.29
N ARG A 19 9.35 18.33 10.02
CA ARG A 19 9.67 17.41 11.11
C ARG A 19 8.72 16.22 11.16
N ILE A 20 9.15 15.18 11.85
CA ILE A 20 8.32 14.06 12.28
C ILE A 20 8.08 14.19 13.79
N GLN A 21 6.89 13.82 14.24
CA GLN A 21 6.54 13.75 15.65
C GLN A 21 6.20 12.30 16.02
N LYS A 22 6.69 11.86 17.18
CA LYS A 22 6.38 10.56 17.79
C LYS A 22 5.51 10.77 19.01
N PHE A 23 4.44 10.00 19.11
CA PHE A 23 3.49 9.98 20.21
C PHE A 23 3.35 8.55 20.75
N ASP A 24 2.86 8.40 21.97
CA ASP A 24 2.36 7.11 22.44
C ASP A 24 0.92 6.84 21.94
N ARG A 25 0.37 5.67 22.27
CA ARG A 25 -1.01 5.30 21.88
C ARG A 25 -2.11 6.15 22.54
N SER A 26 -1.82 6.84 23.64
CA SER A 26 -2.75 7.81 24.23
C SER A 26 -2.72 9.17 23.52
N GLY A 27 -1.74 9.40 22.64
CA GLY A 27 -1.55 10.67 21.95
C GLY A 27 -0.65 11.65 22.70
N GLU A 28 0.03 11.21 23.76
CA GLU A 28 1.00 12.05 24.46
C GLU A 28 2.26 12.22 23.59
N PHE A 29 2.74 13.46 23.50
CA PHE A 29 3.92 13.80 22.72
C PHE A 29 5.18 13.25 23.38
N ILE A 30 5.98 12.49 22.64
CA ILE A 30 7.26 11.94 23.12
C ILE A 30 8.42 12.81 22.62
N MET A 31 8.51 13.00 21.31
CA MET A 31 9.61 13.75 20.69
C MET A 31 9.28 14.18 19.26
N ALA A 32 10.11 15.06 18.71
CA ALA A 32 10.12 15.41 17.30
C ALA A 32 11.55 15.47 16.77
N TRP A 33 11.73 15.19 15.49
CA TRP A 33 13.03 15.31 14.82
C TRP A 33 12.86 15.78 13.37
N GLY A 34 13.96 16.30 12.82
CA GLY A 34 14.01 16.90 11.50
C GLY A 34 14.02 18.43 11.55
N SER A 35 14.45 19.01 10.44
CA SER A 35 14.43 20.44 10.17
C SER A 35 14.38 20.65 8.66
N PHE A 36 14.08 21.87 8.20
CA PHE A 36 14.17 22.21 6.78
C PHE A 36 15.59 21.96 6.24
N GLY A 37 15.69 21.34 5.06
CA GLY A 37 16.93 21.24 4.29
C GLY A 37 17.09 19.91 3.56
N ASN A 38 18.32 19.59 3.16
CA ASN A 38 18.65 18.42 2.35
C ASN A 38 19.80 17.56 2.93
N ALA A 39 20.38 17.96 4.06
CA ALA A 39 21.36 17.15 4.78
C ALA A 39 20.70 15.92 5.43
N ASP A 40 21.51 15.09 6.08
CA ASP A 40 21.04 13.89 6.78
C ASP A 40 20.09 14.27 7.93
N GLY A 41 18.94 13.61 7.98
CA GLY A 41 17.89 13.92 8.95
C GLY A 41 17.09 15.20 8.67
N GLN A 42 17.51 16.04 7.72
CA GLN A 42 16.71 17.19 7.27
C GLN A 42 15.65 16.75 6.27
N LEU A 43 14.55 17.50 6.21
CA LEU A 43 13.35 17.21 5.43
C LEU A 43 12.93 18.41 4.60
N TYR A 44 12.37 18.14 3.43
CA TYR A 44 11.73 19.15 2.59
C TYR A 44 10.39 18.62 2.05
N PHE A 45 9.29 19.16 2.59
CA PHE A 45 7.92 18.72 2.26
C PHE A 45 7.69 17.21 2.41
N ALA A 46 8.16 16.60 3.49
CA ALA A 46 7.92 15.19 3.76
C ALA A 46 6.42 14.83 3.67
N ARG A 47 6.09 13.63 3.14
CA ARG A 47 4.71 13.17 2.88
C ARG A 47 4.40 11.85 3.59
N GLY A 48 4.60 10.72 2.90
CA GLY A 48 4.34 9.39 3.41
C GLY A 48 5.28 9.02 4.55
N ILE A 49 4.77 8.18 5.45
CA ILE A 49 5.53 7.57 6.53
C ILE A 49 5.03 6.14 6.73
N ALA A 50 5.95 5.21 6.98
CA ALA A 50 5.67 3.82 7.29
C ALA A 50 6.59 3.34 8.42
N VAL A 51 6.18 2.28 9.10
CA VAL A 51 6.97 1.58 10.11
C VAL A 51 7.12 0.13 9.67
N ASP A 52 8.33 -0.41 9.75
CA ASP A 52 8.52 -1.85 9.74
C ASP A 52 8.24 -2.38 11.16
N GLU A 53 7.16 -3.15 11.31
CA GLU A 53 6.73 -3.68 12.62
C GLU A 53 7.78 -4.62 13.24
N ASN A 54 8.62 -5.27 12.42
CA ASN A 54 9.61 -6.23 12.89
C ASN A 54 10.68 -5.54 13.76
N ASP A 55 11.29 -4.47 13.25
CA ASP A 55 12.42 -3.79 13.90
C ASP A 55 12.07 -2.39 14.44
N GLY A 56 10.93 -1.82 14.05
CA GLY A 56 10.50 -0.47 14.43
C GLY A 56 11.16 0.63 13.61
N ALA A 57 11.81 0.29 12.48
CA ALA A 57 12.40 1.27 11.60
C ALA A 57 11.31 2.13 10.94
N VAL A 58 11.53 3.44 10.92
CA VAL A 58 10.60 4.42 10.35
C VAL A 58 11.11 4.88 8.99
N TYR A 59 10.28 4.74 7.97
CA TYR A 59 10.54 5.15 6.60
C TYR A 59 9.77 6.42 6.30
N VAL A 60 10.46 7.47 5.86
CA VAL A 60 9.86 8.78 5.57
C VAL A 60 10.10 9.13 4.11
N VAL A 61 9.02 9.47 3.41
CA VAL A 61 9.09 10.04 2.06
C VAL A 61 9.45 11.52 2.18
N ASP A 62 10.67 11.86 1.82
CA ASP A 62 11.18 13.23 1.78
C ASP A 62 10.99 13.79 0.35
N MET A 63 9.72 14.10 0.04
CA MET A 63 9.22 14.34 -1.31
C MET A 63 9.96 15.47 -2.04
N GLY A 64 10.23 16.59 -1.38
CA GLY A 64 10.93 17.73 -1.96
C GLY A 64 12.40 17.46 -2.26
N ASN A 65 13.00 16.48 -1.56
CA ASN A 65 14.35 15.99 -1.82
C ASN A 65 14.38 14.73 -2.70
N HIS A 66 13.23 14.24 -3.18
CA HIS A 66 13.13 13.09 -4.08
C HIS A 66 13.77 11.81 -3.52
N ARG A 67 13.62 11.57 -2.21
CA ARG A 67 14.29 10.46 -1.52
C ARG A 67 13.41 9.85 -0.43
N ILE A 68 13.81 8.67 0.02
CA ILE A 68 13.33 8.05 1.26
C ILE A 68 14.44 8.17 2.31
N GLN A 69 14.07 8.41 3.56
CA GLN A 69 14.97 8.31 4.71
C GLN A 69 14.46 7.26 5.69
N LYS A 70 15.35 6.40 6.16
CA LYS A 70 15.08 5.32 7.13
C LYS A 70 15.70 5.67 8.47
N PHE A 71 14.92 5.63 9.54
CA PHE A 71 15.35 5.99 10.89
C PHE A 71 15.16 4.84 11.87
N ASP A 72 16.13 4.66 12.77
CA ASP A 72 15.96 3.86 13.99
C ASP A 72 15.22 4.70 15.03
N THR A 73 14.07 4.21 15.48
CA THR A 73 13.23 4.84 16.52
C THR A 73 12.98 3.93 17.71
N SER A 74 13.75 2.84 17.83
CA SER A 74 13.62 1.81 18.86
C SER A 74 13.83 2.36 20.28
N THR A 75 14.59 3.45 20.42
CA THR A 75 14.82 4.13 21.69
C THR A 75 13.92 5.37 21.85
N ASN A 76 13.82 5.89 23.08
CA ASN A 76 13.19 7.18 23.36
C ASN A 76 14.18 8.36 23.30
N PHE A 77 15.28 8.20 22.55
CA PHE A 77 16.20 9.28 22.19
C PHE A 77 15.99 9.74 20.75
N LEU A 78 16.73 10.77 20.33
CA LEU A 78 16.69 11.26 18.95
C LEU A 78 16.93 10.12 17.95
N PRO A 79 16.06 9.96 16.93
CA PRO A 79 16.21 8.92 15.93
C PRO A 79 17.54 9.01 15.18
N GLN A 80 18.14 7.84 14.92
CA GLN A 80 19.36 7.74 14.13
C GLN A 80 19.01 7.48 12.68
N LEU A 81 19.64 8.19 11.74
CA LEU A 81 19.48 7.89 10.32
C LEU A 81 20.22 6.58 10.01
N LEU A 82 19.47 5.55 9.61
CA LEU A 82 20.01 4.25 9.21
C LEU A 82 20.42 4.23 7.74
N GLY A 83 19.71 4.99 6.90
CA GLY A 83 19.98 5.03 5.48
C GLY A 83 19.07 6.01 4.74
N LYS A 84 19.44 6.28 3.49
CA LYS A 84 18.63 7.08 2.55
C LYS A 84 18.91 6.62 1.12
N TRP A 85 17.90 6.66 0.28
CA TRP A 85 18.02 6.32 -1.14
C TRP A 85 17.01 7.11 -1.97
N GLY A 86 17.22 7.10 -3.28
CA GLY A 86 16.50 7.95 -4.21
C GLY A 86 17.24 9.24 -4.51
N THR A 87 17.14 9.66 -5.76
CA THR A 87 17.52 10.98 -6.27
C THR A 87 16.51 11.39 -7.32
N LYS A 88 16.44 12.69 -7.65
CA LYS A 88 15.51 13.16 -8.68
C LYS A 88 15.80 12.52 -10.03
N GLY A 89 14.80 11.86 -10.62
CA GLY A 89 14.89 11.34 -12.00
C GLY A 89 13.87 10.25 -12.31
N GLN A 90 14.10 9.52 -13.40
CA GLN A 90 13.19 8.51 -13.95
C GLN A 90 13.81 7.13 -14.08
N GLU A 91 15.13 6.98 -13.86
CA GLU A 91 15.79 5.69 -13.91
C GLU A 91 15.36 4.80 -12.73
N PRO A 92 15.60 3.48 -12.79
CA PRO A 92 15.42 2.58 -11.64
C PRO A 92 16.11 3.13 -10.39
N GLY A 93 15.36 3.18 -9.29
CA GLY A 93 15.83 3.72 -8.01
C GLY A 93 15.90 5.25 -7.91
N GLN A 94 15.71 5.98 -9.01
CA GLN A 94 15.43 7.43 -8.96
C GLN A 94 13.95 7.67 -8.70
N LEU A 95 13.64 8.75 -8.00
CA LEU A 95 12.27 9.13 -7.62
C LEU A 95 11.96 10.53 -8.15
N TRP A 96 10.71 10.79 -8.48
CA TRP A 96 10.21 12.10 -8.82
C TRP A 96 8.93 12.40 -8.03
N ASN A 97 9.01 13.34 -7.08
CA ASN A 97 7.89 13.74 -6.24
C ASN A 97 7.20 12.54 -5.56
N PRO A 98 7.94 11.61 -4.93
CA PRO A 98 7.33 10.45 -4.30
C PRO A 98 6.35 10.89 -3.19
N TRP A 99 5.32 10.10 -2.92
CA TRP A 99 4.28 10.52 -1.96
C TRP A 99 3.97 9.53 -0.87
N GLY A 100 3.63 8.30 -1.24
CA GLY A 100 3.27 7.22 -0.33
C GLY A 100 4.42 6.24 -0.16
N VAL A 101 4.49 5.65 1.03
CA VAL A 101 5.40 4.54 1.33
C VAL A 101 4.65 3.52 2.19
N THR A 102 4.93 2.24 1.98
CA THR A 102 4.52 1.15 2.87
C THR A 102 5.62 0.09 2.92
N VAL A 103 5.60 -0.75 3.94
CA VAL A 103 6.58 -1.82 4.15
C VAL A 103 5.83 -3.12 4.41
N ASP A 104 6.24 -4.21 3.76
CA ASP A 104 5.64 -5.52 4.00
C ASP A 104 6.32 -6.29 5.14
N GLN A 105 5.75 -7.43 5.53
CA GLN A 105 6.27 -8.27 6.61
C GLN A 105 7.68 -8.82 6.37
N TYR A 106 8.18 -8.80 5.13
CA TYR A 106 9.52 -9.25 4.77
C TYR A 106 10.55 -8.10 4.77
N GLY A 107 10.08 -6.88 4.99
CA GLY A 107 10.88 -5.66 5.02
C GLY A 107 11.10 -5.03 3.63
N PHE A 108 10.33 -5.42 2.61
CA PHE A 108 10.37 -4.71 1.33
C PHE A 108 9.60 -3.41 1.42
N VAL A 109 10.16 -2.36 0.81
CA VAL A 109 9.62 -1.01 0.84
C VAL A 109 9.00 -0.69 -0.51
N TYR A 110 7.74 -0.25 -0.50
CA TYR A 110 7.00 0.12 -1.70
C TYR A 110 6.71 1.61 -1.68
N VAL A 111 7.08 2.30 -2.74
CA VAL A 111 6.97 3.76 -2.84
C VAL A 111 6.12 4.11 -4.06
N THR A 112 5.12 4.97 -3.88
CA THR A 112 4.47 5.62 -5.01
C THR A 112 5.36 6.74 -5.50
N ASP A 113 5.97 6.50 -6.66
CA ASP A 113 6.81 7.45 -7.37
C ASP A 113 5.91 8.34 -8.24
N THR A 114 5.15 9.19 -7.55
CA THR A 114 3.95 9.85 -8.08
C THR A 114 4.21 10.65 -9.36
N GLY A 115 5.31 11.40 -9.41
CA GLY A 115 5.69 12.19 -10.60
C GLY A 115 6.10 11.33 -11.80
N ASN A 116 6.46 10.07 -11.58
CA ASN A 116 6.76 9.09 -12.63
C ASN A 116 5.59 8.15 -12.92
N HIS A 117 4.44 8.34 -12.27
CA HIS A 117 3.22 7.55 -12.48
C HIS A 117 3.44 6.04 -12.27
N ARG A 118 4.32 5.67 -11.35
CA ARG A 118 4.72 4.27 -11.10
C ARG A 118 4.84 3.96 -9.62
N ILE A 119 4.97 2.67 -9.33
CA ILE A 119 5.34 2.15 -8.02
C ILE A 119 6.73 1.54 -8.15
N GLN A 120 7.59 1.79 -7.18
CA GLN A 120 8.89 1.12 -7.08
C GLN A 120 8.97 0.32 -5.78
N LYS A 121 9.59 -0.86 -5.89
CA LYS A 121 9.89 -1.77 -4.78
C LYS A 121 11.39 -1.72 -4.50
N PHE A 122 11.73 -1.66 -3.23
CA PHE A 122 13.10 -1.67 -2.73
C PHE A 122 13.25 -2.73 -1.64
N ASP A 123 14.47 -3.23 -1.47
CA ASP A 123 14.82 -3.99 -0.28
C ASP A 123 14.94 -3.09 0.96
N ARG A 124 15.26 -3.70 2.11
CA ARG A 124 15.38 -3.02 3.40
C ARG A 124 16.54 -2.02 3.49
N ASP A 125 17.52 -2.15 2.60
CA ASP A 125 18.72 -1.31 2.51
C ASP A 125 18.57 -0.19 1.48
N GLY A 126 17.45 -0.19 0.75
CA GLY A 126 17.11 0.82 -0.24
C GLY A 126 17.59 0.50 -1.65
N ASN A 127 18.02 -0.74 -1.91
CA ASN A 127 18.37 -1.17 -3.26
C ASN A 127 17.10 -1.38 -4.08
N PHE A 128 17.12 -0.91 -5.33
CA PHE A 128 16.00 -1.09 -6.25
C PHE A 128 15.83 -2.57 -6.62
N GLU A 129 14.61 -3.09 -6.48
CA GLU A 129 14.26 -4.46 -6.84
C GLU A 129 13.50 -4.49 -8.17
N THR A 130 12.39 -3.75 -8.24
CA THR A 130 11.52 -3.74 -9.42
C THR A 130 10.57 -2.54 -9.42
N GLN A 131 9.86 -2.35 -10.53
CA GLN A 131 8.83 -1.33 -10.69
C GLN A 131 7.70 -1.80 -11.60
N TRP A 132 6.53 -1.19 -11.44
CA TRP A 132 5.39 -1.35 -12.32
C TRP A 132 4.54 -0.07 -12.33
N GLY A 133 3.61 0.03 -13.26
CA GLY A 133 2.90 1.27 -13.52
C GLY A 133 3.27 1.87 -14.86
N GLY A 134 3.27 3.20 -14.91
CA GLY A 134 3.45 3.99 -16.12
C GLY A 134 2.17 4.80 -16.40
N PHE A 135 2.35 5.97 -17.01
CA PHE A 135 1.24 6.90 -17.27
C PHE A 135 0.13 6.25 -18.11
N GLY A 136 -1.11 6.34 -17.63
CA GLY A 136 -2.30 5.96 -18.39
C GLY A 136 -3.47 5.52 -17.50
N GLY A 137 -4.56 5.08 -18.14
CA GLY A 137 -5.78 4.60 -17.47
C GLY A 137 -6.06 3.10 -17.63
N GLY A 138 -5.22 2.40 -18.41
CA GLY A 138 -5.35 0.96 -18.64
C GLY A 138 -5.03 0.11 -17.41
N ARG A 139 -5.21 -1.20 -17.53
CA ARG A 139 -4.84 -2.17 -16.48
C ARG A 139 -3.35 -2.06 -16.19
N GLY A 140 -3.00 -1.85 -14.93
CA GLY A 140 -1.60 -1.76 -14.48
C GLY A 140 -0.91 -0.42 -14.81
N GLN A 141 -1.54 0.49 -15.55
CA GLN A 141 -1.09 1.87 -15.70
C GLN A 141 -1.62 2.71 -14.53
N CYS A 142 -0.91 3.77 -14.16
CA CYS A 142 -1.31 4.69 -13.11
C CYS A 142 -1.28 6.15 -13.62
N ASN A 143 -2.01 7.02 -12.94
CA ASN A 143 -2.01 8.45 -13.15
C ASN A 143 -2.00 9.16 -11.78
N PHE A 144 -0.82 9.67 -11.41
CA PHE A 144 -0.53 10.27 -10.10
C PHE A 144 -0.95 9.35 -8.93
N PRO A 145 -0.30 8.19 -8.77
CA PRO A 145 -0.56 7.33 -7.62
C PRO A 145 -0.06 8.02 -6.34
N TYR A 146 -0.91 8.17 -5.33
CA TYR A 146 -0.56 8.85 -4.07
C TYR A 146 -0.44 7.87 -2.90
N GLY A 147 -1.57 7.35 -2.41
CA GLY A 147 -1.61 6.39 -1.30
C GLY A 147 -1.21 4.98 -1.73
N ILE A 148 -0.57 4.26 -0.82
CA ILE A 148 -0.19 2.85 -1.00
C ILE A 148 -0.32 2.10 0.34
N ALA A 149 -0.77 0.86 0.28
CA ALA A 149 -0.85 -0.05 1.41
C ALA A 149 -0.53 -1.48 0.96
N VAL A 150 -0.06 -2.31 1.88
CA VAL A 150 0.17 -3.74 1.67
C VAL A 150 -0.62 -4.54 2.71
N ASP A 151 -1.26 -5.64 2.29
CA ASP A 151 -1.91 -6.57 3.22
C ASP A 151 -0.94 -7.66 3.71
N HIS A 152 -1.40 -8.49 4.66
CA HIS A 152 -0.59 -9.57 5.23
C HIS A 152 -0.25 -10.70 4.24
N ARG A 153 -0.88 -10.71 3.06
CA ARG A 153 -0.57 -11.63 1.96
C ARG A 153 0.39 -11.00 0.94
N GLY A 154 0.79 -9.74 1.14
CA GLY A 154 1.65 -9.03 0.19
C GLY A 154 0.90 -8.39 -0.98
N ALA A 155 -0.44 -8.37 -0.96
CA ALA A 155 -1.20 -7.64 -1.97
C ALA A 155 -1.04 -6.13 -1.76
N ILE A 156 -0.65 -5.42 -2.82
CA ILE A 156 -0.41 -3.98 -2.82
C ILE A 156 -1.63 -3.24 -3.36
N PHE A 157 -2.15 -2.30 -2.58
CA PHE A 157 -3.27 -1.43 -2.95
C PHE A 157 -2.76 -0.02 -3.19
N VAL A 158 -3.03 0.53 -4.37
CA VAL A 158 -2.55 1.85 -4.80
C VAL A 158 -3.71 2.76 -5.13
N LEU A 159 -3.73 3.96 -4.55
CA LEU A 159 -4.67 5.01 -4.90
C LEU A 159 -4.23 5.70 -6.20
N ASP A 160 -4.73 5.20 -7.33
CA ASP A 160 -4.53 5.72 -8.67
C ASP A 160 -5.40 6.96 -8.89
N SER A 161 -4.95 8.07 -8.30
CA SER A 161 -5.85 9.13 -7.83
C SER A 161 -6.44 9.96 -8.96
N SER A 162 -5.69 10.21 -10.03
CA SER A 162 -6.23 10.93 -11.20
C SER A 162 -7.07 10.03 -12.12
N ASN A 163 -7.08 8.73 -11.89
CA ASN A 163 -8.02 7.79 -12.51
C ASN A 163 -9.20 7.42 -11.59
N PHE A 164 -9.30 8.04 -10.40
CA PHE A 164 -10.38 7.86 -9.44
C PHE A 164 -10.64 6.40 -9.04
N ARG A 165 -9.57 5.60 -8.91
CA ARG A 165 -9.69 4.17 -8.58
C ARG A 165 -8.64 3.73 -7.58
N VAL A 166 -8.89 2.57 -6.97
CA VAL A 166 -7.87 1.78 -6.28
C VAL A 166 -7.48 0.64 -7.19
N GLN A 167 -6.18 0.43 -7.39
CA GLN A 167 -5.68 -0.77 -8.06
C GLN A 167 -5.04 -1.70 -7.05
N GLN A 168 -5.32 -2.99 -7.21
CA GLN A 168 -4.67 -4.06 -6.46
C GLN A 168 -3.63 -4.74 -7.35
N PHE A 169 -2.44 -4.94 -6.81
CA PHE A 169 -1.34 -5.67 -7.43
C PHE A 169 -0.94 -6.83 -6.52
N MET A 170 -0.66 -7.99 -7.11
CA MET A 170 -0.22 -9.19 -6.40
C MET A 170 0.96 -9.79 -7.16
N THR A 171 1.71 -10.67 -6.52
CA THR A 171 2.71 -11.47 -7.24
C THR A 171 2.02 -12.33 -8.30
N ALA A 172 2.76 -12.73 -9.34
CA ALA A 172 2.19 -13.54 -10.42
C ALA A 172 1.65 -14.88 -9.86
N ASP A 173 2.42 -15.52 -8.98
CA ASP A 173 2.06 -16.81 -8.38
C ASP A 173 0.79 -16.72 -7.54
N GLU A 174 0.64 -15.69 -6.71
CA GLU A 174 -0.57 -15.47 -5.92
C GLU A 174 -1.77 -15.05 -6.79
N GLY A 175 -1.53 -14.26 -7.83
CA GLY A 175 -2.55 -13.90 -8.80
C GLY A 175 -3.11 -15.13 -9.52
N GLU A 176 -2.25 -16.07 -9.90
CA GLU A 176 -2.66 -17.33 -10.49
C GLU A 176 -3.46 -18.20 -9.52
N LEU A 177 -2.99 -18.35 -8.27
CA LEU A 177 -3.71 -19.10 -7.25
C LEU A 177 -5.11 -18.53 -7.00
N GLN A 178 -5.22 -17.22 -6.85
CA GLN A 178 -6.50 -16.57 -6.59
C GLN A 178 -7.46 -16.67 -7.78
N LEU A 179 -6.96 -16.60 -9.01
CA LEU A 179 -7.77 -16.82 -10.21
C LEU A 179 -8.27 -18.26 -10.30
N ARG A 180 -7.44 -19.25 -9.91
CA ARG A 180 -7.85 -20.66 -9.85
C ARG A 180 -8.93 -20.89 -8.80
N GLU A 181 -8.74 -20.36 -7.58
CA GLU A 181 -9.73 -20.45 -6.50
C GLU A 181 -11.07 -19.79 -6.91
N GLN A 182 -11.04 -18.61 -7.55
CA GLN A 182 -12.26 -17.96 -8.03
C GLN A 182 -12.96 -18.76 -9.14
N ALA A 183 -12.21 -19.39 -10.05
CA ALA A 183 -12.76 -20.25 -11.08
C ALA A 183 -13.45 -21.48 -10.46
N GLU A 184 -12.80 -22.15 -9.51
CA GLU A 184 -13.36 -23.32 -8.81
C GLU A 184 -14.63 -22.97 -8.03
N VAL A 185 -14.66 -21.83 -7.34
CA VAL A 185 -15.88 -21.36 -6.64
C VAL A 185 -17.00 -21.10 -7.65
N SER A 186 -16.72 -20.44 -8.78
CA SER A 186 -17.73 -20.17 -9.81
C SER A 186 -18.29 -21.44 -10.46
N GLU A 187 -17.44 -22.45 -10.67
CA GLU A 187 -17.87 -23.77 -11.15
C GLU A 187 -18.73 -24.50 -10.12
N SER A 188 -18.39 -24.42 -8.84
CA SER A 188 -19.17 -25.03 -7.76
C SER A 188 -20.56 -24.38 -7.61
N GLU A 189 -20.65 -23.06 -7.71
CA GLU A 189 -21.91 -22.32 -7.63
C GLU A 189 -22.80 -22.59 -8.83
N SER A 190 -22.22 -22.65 -10.04
CA SER A 190 -22.97 -22.99 -11.26
C SER A 190 -23.50 -24.43 -11.22
N SER A 191 -22.70 -25.40 -10.76
CA SER A 191 -23.13 -26.79 -10.57
C SER A 191 -24.29 -26.92 -9.57
N ALA A 192 -24.19 -26.26 -8.42
CA ALA A 192 -25.23 -26.26 -7.39
C ALA A 192 -26.54 -25.58 -7.86
N LEU A 193 -26.44 -24.57 -8.73
CA LEU A 193 -27.61 -23.93 -9.34
C LEU A 193 -28.33 -24.87 -10.31
N GLU A 194 -27.58 -25.67 -11.06
CA GLU A 194 -28.11 -26.60 -12.05
C GLU A 194 -28.79 -27.81 -11.37
N GLU A 195 -28.18 -28.38 -10.32
CA GLU A 195 -28.83 -29.42 -9.49
C GLU A 195 -30.16 -28.95 -8.89
N LYS A 196 -30.23 -27.70 -8.39
CA LYS A 196 -31.49 -27.12 -7.88
C LYS A 196 -32.58 -27.02 -8.94
N LYS A 197 -32.23 -26.70 -10.20
CA LYS A 197 -33.21 -26.67 -11.30
C LYS A 197 -33.72 -28.08 -11.62
N THR A 198 -32.85 -29.08 -11.63
CA THR A 198 -33.24 -30.48 -11.89
C THR A 198 -34.20 -30.97 -10.80
N ILE A 199 -33.91 -30.71 -9.52
CA ILE A 199 -34.78 -31.10 -8.40
C ILE A 199 -36.16 -30.41 -8.50
N LEU A 200 -36.22 -29.14 -8.93
CA LEU A 200 -37.48 -28.43 -9.13
C LEU A 200 -38.28 -28.93 -10.34
N GLN A 201 -37.62 -29.49 -11.36
CA GLN A 201 -38.28 -30.10 -12.52
C GLN A 201 -38.79 -31.51 -12.22
N ASP A 202 -38.12 -32.26 -11.34
CA ASP A 202 -38.52 -33.60 -10.91
C ASP A 202 -39.47 -33.62 -9.70
N ALA A 203 -39.80 -32.45 -9.14
CA ALA A 203 -40.79 -32.33 -8.09
C ALA A 203 -42.20 -32.69 -8.63
N PRO A 204 -42.91 -33.68 -8.08
CA PRO A 204 -44.21 -34.09 -8.59
C PRO A 204 -45.26 -32.98 -8.36
N GLY A 205 -45.60 -32.30 -9.46
CA GLY A 205 -46.83 -31.55 -9.73
C GLY A 205 -47.47 -30.75 -8.58
N THR A 206 -47.07 -29.50 -8.41
CA THR A 206 -48.01 -28.49 -7.86
C THR A 206 -48.97 -28.06 -8.96
N HIS A 207 -50.04 -28.83 -9.15
CA HIS A 207 -51.25 -28.35 -9.82
C HIS A 207 -51.86 -27.21 -8.99
N LEU A 208 -51.70 -25.97 -9.44
CA LEU A 208 -52.53 -24.86 -8.99
C LEU A 208 -53.58 -24.56 -10.06
N TRP A 209 -54.83 -24.68 -9.62
CA TRP A 209 -56.06 -24.70 -10.38
C TRP A 209 -56.34 -23.38 -11.10
N SER A 210 -56.88 -23.47 -12.32
CA SER A 210 -57.54 -22.36 -13.01
C SER A 210 -58.88 -22.05 -12.32
N MET A 211 -59.12 -20.78 -11.99
CA MET A 211 -60.45 -20.31 -11.58
C MET A 211 -61.26 -19.83 -12.79
N PRO A 212 -62.57 -20.12 -12.87
CA PRO A 212 -63.42 -19.63 -13.94
C PRO A 212 -63.85 -18.17 -13.72
N LYS A 213 -64.06 -17.48 -14.84
CA LYS A 213 -64.59 -16.12 -14.95
C LYS A 213 -66.00 -16.01 -14.35
N GLN A 214 -66.24 -14.91 -13.63
CA GLN A 214 -67.50 -14.17 -13.64
C GLN A 214 -67.19 -12.70 -13.87
#